data_AF-B6AM06-F1
#
_entry.id   AF-B6AM06-F1
#
_cell.length_a   1.000
_cell.length_b   1.000
_cell.length_c   1.000
_cell.angle_alpha   90.00
_cell.angle_beta   90.00
_cell.angle_gamma   90.00
#
_symmetry.space_group_name_H-M   'P 1'
#
loop_
_entity.id
_entity.type
_entity.pdbx_description
1 polymer ?
#
loop_
_entity_poly.entity_id
_entity_poly.type
_entity_poly.pdbx_seq_one_letter_code
_entity_poly.pdbx_strand_id
1 'polypeptide(L)'
;MYHTRSFRITLLLTTFTFLLTSCTSFYTAKPAPLTPPAQLQTRATVNDTDIQVGINPYNTPHKIHALFGRNGLWRKNILPLQLTLESDDPSTAKFLVDSAYIISNGHYYPAVTPNAVYDIAWQAKHPYIVVKETLYYTGLILFTVVTLGLGSVIWVLPTPFTQPSPQDSPFGRDLTYKAFVKNVSLQNGSLRGGFLYFALPKKDMGLKNAHLILHFSVKKPKAAAPVEKTVTIPLAPGAHINSNILKDWVNGFLQ
;
A
#
# COMPACT_ATOMS: atom_id res chain seq x y z
N MET A 1 -6.85 -54.15 7.93
CA MET A 1 -8.00 -53.50 7.26
C MET A 1 -8.48 -52.18 7.91
N TYR A 2 -8.02 -51.78 9.09
CA TYR A 2 -8.48 -50.55 9.78
C TYR A 2 -7.75 -49.26 9.36
N HIS A 3 -6.50 -49.33 8.86
CA HIS A 3 -5.70 -48.14 8.53
C HIS A 3 -6.19 -47.34 7.31
N THR A 4 -6.77 -48.00 6.31
CA THR A 4 -7.28 -47.33 5.10
C THR A 4 -8.56 -46.54 5.33
N ARG A 5 -9.35 -46.94 6.34
CA ARG A 5 -10.61 -46.27 6.70
C ARG A 5 -10.35 -44.98 7.48
N SER A 6 -9.41 -45.00 8.43
CA SER A 6 -9.01 -43.82 9.19
C SER A 6 -8.39 -42.75 8.30
N PHE A 7 -7.48 -43.13 7.39
CA PHE A 7 -6.85 -42.19 6.45
C PHE A 7 -7.85 -41.49 5.53
N ARG A 8 -8.84 -42.24 5.01
CA ARG A 8 -9.91 -41.68 4.17
C ARG A 8 -10.79 -40.70 4.94
N ILE A 9 -11.11 -40.98 6.20
CA ILE A 9 -11.89 -40.09 7.05
C ILE A 9 -11.10 -38.82 7.39
N THR A 10 -9.80 -38.94 7.70
CA THR A 10 -8.95 -37.78 7.97
C THR A 10 -8.76 -36.90 6.74
N LEU A 11 -8.58 -37.49 5.56
CA LEU A 11 -8.49 -36.78 4.28
C LEU A 11 -9.79 -36.03 3.98
N LEU A 12 -10.94 -36.67 4.23
CA LEU A 12 -12.26 -36.09 3.98
C LEU A 12 -12.56 -34.97 4.98
N LEU A 13 -12.22 -35.13 6.27
CA LEU A 13 -12.34 -34.06 7.27
C LEU A 13 -11.43 -32.87 6.97
N THR A 14 -10.18 -33.12 6.56
CA THR A 14 -9.21 -32.05 6.24
C THR A 14 -9.61 -31.29 4.98
N THR A 15 -10.11 -31.97 3.95
CA THR A 15 -10.66 -31.31 2.75
C THR A 15 -11.95 -30.56 3.05
N PHE A 16 -12.86 -31.09 3.87
CA PHE A 16 -14.11 -30.39 4.22
C PHE A 16 -13.86 -29.15 5.08
N THR A 17 -12.92 -29.22 6.03
CA THR A 17 -12.49 -28.05 6.81
C THR A 17 -11.77 -27.03 5.93
N PHE A 18 -10.95 -27.45 4.96
CA PHE A 18 -10.36 -26.53 3.98
C PHE A 18 -11.44 -25.85 3.11
N LEU A 19 -12.41 -26.60 2.59
CA LEU A 19 -13.49 -26.06 1.75
C LEU A 19 -14.41 -25.09 2.51
N LEU A 20 -14.77 -25.39 3.76
CA LEU A 20 -15.62 -24.53 4.59
C LEU A 20 -14.88 -23.28 5.09
N THR A 21 -13.60 -23.37 5.41
CA THR A 21 -12.80 -22.20 5.81
C THR A 21 -12.45 -21.29 4.64
N SER A 22 -12.30 -21.86 3.43
CA SER A 22 -12.04 -21.08 2.20
C SER A 22 -13.23 -20.21 1.79
N CYS A 23 -14.46 -20.61 2.10
CA CYS A 23 -15.67 -19.89 1.71
C CYS A 23 -16.22 -18.90 2.76
N THR A 24 -15.65 -18.84 3.97
CA THR A 24 -16.26 -18.09 5.10
C THR A 24 -15.48 -16.86 5.56
N SER A 25 -14.27 -16.61 5.06
CA SER A 25 -13.57 -15.34 5.35
C SER A 25 -13.92 -14.28 4.31
N PHE A 26 -15.13 -13.73 4.39
CA PHE A 26 -15.44 -12.49 3.68
C PHE A 26 -14.45 -11.41 4.16
N TYR A 27 -13.67 -10.88 3.24
CA TYR A 27 -12.75 -9.78 3.54
C TYR A 27 -13.56 -8.56 4.02
N THR A 28 -13.49 -8.26 5.31
CA THR A 28 -14.08 -7.04 5.88
C THR A 28 -13.04 -5.93 5.87
N ALA A 29 -13.23 -4.94 5.00
CA ALA A 29 -12.36 -3.79 4.93
C ALA A 29 -12.39 -3.02 6.25
N LYS A 30 -11.23 -2.76 6.85
CA LYS A 30 -11.13 -1.91 8.04
C LYS A 30 -10.84 -0.48 7.60
N PRO A 31 -11.69 0.51 7.92
CA PRO A 31 -11.42 1.90 7.59
C PRO A 31 -10.09 2.35 8.19
N ALA A 32 -9.39 3.23 7.47
CA ALA A 32 -8.22 3.90 8.01
C ALA A 32 -8.65 4.71 9.25
N PRO A 33 -8.04 4.51 10.44
CA PRO A 33 -8.42 5.24 11.63
C PRO A 33 -8.01 6.70 11.47
N LEU A 34 -8.96 7.60 11.17
CA LEU A 34 -8.67 9.02 10.95
C LEU A 34 -8.45 9.75 12.28
N THR A 35 -7.36 10.49 12.37
CA THR A 35 -7.07 11.40 13.48
C THR A 35 -7.22 12.84 12.98
N PRO A 36 -8.01 13.69 13.66
CA PRO A 36 -8.16 15.10 13.31
C PRO A 36 -6.80 15.82 13.23
N PRO A 37 -6.58 16.73 12.26
CA PRO A 37 -5.37 17.54 12.15
C PRO A 37 -4.99 18.25 13.45
N ALA A 38 -5.97 18.69 14.25
CA ALA A 38 -5.75 19.32 15.54
C ALA A 38 -4.97 18.46 16.55
N GLN A 39 -5.05 17.13 16.43
CA GLN A 39 -4.38 16.17 17.32
C GLN A 39 -3.04 15.64 16.76
N LEU A 40 -2.69 16.01 15.53
CA LEU A 40 -1.46 15.57 14.87
C LEU A 40 -0.32 16.56 15.10
N GLN A 41 0.89 16.03 15.35
CA GLN A 41 2.10 16.83 15.50
C GLN A 41 2.50 17.50 14.18
N THR A 42 2.32 16.80 13.06
CA THR A 42 2.63 17.30 11.74
C THR A 42 1.34 17.77 11.09
N ARG A 43 1.18 19.09 11.00
CA ARG A 43 0.00 19.72 10.39
C ARG A 43 0.37 21.02 9.69
N ALA A 44 -0.43 21.41 8.71
CA ALA A 44 -0.32 22.69 8.02
C ALA A 44 -1.71 23.20 7.65
N THR A 45 -1.84 24.52 7.58
CA THR A 45 -3.03 25.16 7.03
C THR A 45 -2.75 25.53 5.58
N VAL A 46 -3.73 25.30 4.70
CA VAL A 46 -3.66 25.70 3.31
C VAL A 46 -3.84 27.22 3.21
N ASN A 47 -2.87 27.92 2.62
CA ASN A 47 -2.90 29.38 2.51
C ASN A 47 -4.18 29.89 1.83
N ASP A 48 -4.77 30.93 2.42
CA ASP A 48 -6.01 31.59 1.99
C ASP A 48 -7.26 30.69 2.03
N THR A 49 -7.25 29.67 2.88
CA THR A 49 -8.39 28.78 3.11
C THR A 49 -8.46 28.33 4.57
N ASP A 50 -9.64 27.92 5.02
CA ASP A 50 -9.88 27.41 6.39
C ASP A 50 -9.69 25.89 6.48
N ILE A 51 -8.67 25.38 5.79
CA ILE A 51 -8.46 23.93 5.63
C ILE A 51 -7.18 23.53 6.33
N GLN A 52 -7.33 22.57 7.22
CA GLN A 52 -6.24 21.98 7.95
C GLN A 52 -5.88 20.63 7.34
N VAL A 53 -4.59 20.46 7.11
CA VAL A 53 -3.98 19.24 6.59
C VAL A 53 -3.14 18.63 7.70
N GLY A 54 -3.54 17.45 8.17
CA GLY A 54 -2.85 16.68 9.18
C GLY A 54 -2.14 15.48 8.56
N ILE A 55 -0.88 15.25 8.94
CA ILE A 55 -0.07 14.14 8.45
C ILE A 55 0.36 13.23 9.60
N ASN A 56 0.27 11.92 9.38
CA ASN A 56 0.85 10.92 10.28
C ASN A 56 1.66 9.88 9.49
N PRO A 57 3.01 9.92 9.56
CA PRO A 57 3.85 8.97 8.85
C PRO A 57 3.96 7.63 9.59
N TYR A 58 3.77 6.53 8.86
CA TYR A 58 3.96 5.16 9.34
C TYR A 58 5.37 4.68 8.96
N ASN A 59 6.37 5.30 9.56
CA ASN A 59 7.78 5.15 9.18
C ASN A 59 8.57 4.12 10.03
N THR A 60 7.89 3.31 10.84
CA THR A 60 8.50 2.25 11.65
C THR A 60 7.85 0.89 11.36
N PRO A 61 8.58 -0.23 11.50
CA PRO A 61 8.03 -1.55 11.19
C PRO A 61 6.80 -1.88 12.04
N HIS A 62 6.84 -1.55 13.34
CA HIS A 62 5.72 -1.73 14.25
C HIS A 62 4.44 -1.03 13.76
N LYS A 63 4.55 0.24 13.36
CA LYS A 63 3.42 1.02 12.85
C LYS A 63 2.85 0.43 11.56
N ILE A 64 3.71 0.02 10.63
CA ILE A 64 3.27 -0.61 9.36
C ILE A 64 2.61 -1.96 9.62
N HIS A 65 3.20 -2.80 10.47
CA HIS A 65 2.64 -4.10 10.82
C HIS A 65 1.30 -3.98 11.54
N ALA A 66 1.10 -2.95 12.36
CA ALA A 66 -0.18 -2.68 12.99
C ALA A 66 -1.29 -2.37 11.96
N LEU A 67 -0.95 -1.72 10.83
CA LEU A 67 -1.92 -1.36 9.79
C LEU A 67 -2.20 -2.46 8.78
N PHE A 68 -1.16 -3.14 8.31
CA PHE A 68 -1.20 -4.03 7.15
C PHE A 68 -0.69 -5.43 7.46
N GLY A 69 -0.43 -5.76 8.73
CA GLY A 69 0.15 -7.05 9.12
C GLY A 69 1.55 -7.26 8.55
N ARG A 70 1.96 -8.52 8.39
CA ARG A 70 3.29 -8.91 7.90
C ARG A 70 3.41 -8.91 6.36
N ASN A 71 2.61 -8.10 5.66
CA ASN A 71 2.49 -8.12 4.19
C ASN A 71 3.65 -7.43 3.44
N GLY A 72 4.86 -7.39 3.99
CA GLY A 72 6.08 -7.04 3.24
C GLY A 72 6.32 -5.55 2.91
N LEU A 73 5.38 -4.64 3.20
CA LEU A 73 5.52 -3.19 2.94
C LEU A 73 6.81 -2.60 3.52
N TRP A 74 7.16 -2.99 4.75
CA TRP A 74 8.39 -2.54 5.40
C TRP A 74 9.66 -3.09 4.71
N ARG A 75 9.64 -4.35 4.25
CA ARG A 75 10.82 -5.02 3.64
C ARG A 75 11.28 -4.33 2.36
N LYS A 76 10.36 -3.66 1.65
CA LYS A 76 10.66 -2.88 0.44
C LYS A 76 10.56 -1.38 0.65
N ASN A 77 10.57 -0.94 1.90
CA ASN A 77 10.62 0.48 2.27
C ASN A 77 9.48 1.31 1.66
N ILE A 78 8.26 0.76 1.66
CA ILE A 78 7.06 1.54 1.39
C ILE A 78 6.70 2.29 2.66
N LEU A 79 6.54 3.61 2.55
CA LEU A 79 6.03 4.49 3.59
C LEU A 79 4.54 4.78 3.33
N PRO A 80 3.62 4.23 4.13
CA PRO A 80 2.27 4.75 4.24
C PRO A 80 2.31 6.06 5.03
N LEU A 81 1.72 7.10 4.47
CA LEU A 81 1.58 8.40 5.08
C LEU A 81 0.08 8.72 5.13
N GLN A 82 -0.47 8.79 6.33
CA GLN A 82 -1.86 9.13 6.50
C GLN A 82 -2.04 10.63 6.32
N LEU A 83 -2.91 11.00 5.39
CA LEU A 83 -3.36 12.35 5.12
C LEU A 83 -4.78 12.50 5.67
N THR A 84 -4.97 13.47 6.57
CA THR A 84 -6.29 13.87 7.05
C THR A 84 -6.54 15.33 6.70
N LEU A 85 -7.73 15.61 6.18
CA LEU A 85 -8.22 16.93 5.83
C LEU A 85 -9.44 17.26 6.67
N GLU A 86 -9.45 18.48 7.19
CA GLU A 86 -10.56 19.08 7.91
C GLU A 86 -10.76 20.49 7.37
N SER A 87 -12.03 20.90 7.22
CA SER A 87 -12.39 22.23 6.73
C SER A 87 -13.34 22.88 7.71
N ASP A 88 -12.97 24.07 8.18
CA ASP A 88 -13.83 24.93 8.99
C ASP A 88 -14.62 25.92 8.12
N ASP A 89 -14.38 25.93 6.80
CA ASP A 89 -15.11 26.76 5.83
C ASP A 89 -16.60 26.35 5.81
N PRO A 90 -17.54 27.30 6.00
CA PRO A 90 -18.97 27.04 5.91
C PRO A 90 -19.43 26.62 4.49
N SER A 91 -18.62 26.85 3.46
CA SER A 91 -18.92 26.48 2.08
C SER A 91 -18.32 25.12 1.70
N THR A 92 -19.10 24.31 0.98
CA THR A 92 -18.61 23.03 0.46
C THR A 92 -17.51 23.26 -0.56
N ALA A 93 -16.28 22.84 -0.26
CA ALA A 93 -15.17 22.94 -1.18
C ALA A 93 -14.77 21.55 -1.72
N LYS A 94 -14.55 21.48 -3.04
CA LYS A 94 -14.04 20.28 -3.69
C LYS A 94 -12.51 20.38 -3.77
N PHE A 95 -11.85 19.35 -3.28
CA PHE A 95 -10.40 19.19 -3.25
C PHE A 95 -10.01 18.08 -4.20
N LEU A 96 -9.14 18.42 -5.12
CA LEU A 96 -8.41 17.47 -5.94
C LEU A 96 -6.95 17.50 -5.48
N VAL A 97 -6.39 16.36 -5.09
CA VAL A 97 -4.93 16.26 -4.90
C VAL A 97 -4.33 15.85 -6.25
N ASP A 98 -3.72 16.82 -6.94
CA ASP A 98 -3.13 16.63 -8.27
C ASP A 98 -1.86 15.81 -8.21
N SER A 99 -0.97 16.17 -7.28
CA SER A 99 0.27 15.46 -7.06
C SER A 99 0.77 15.59 -5.62
N ALA A 100 1.51 14.57 -5.19
CA ALA A 100 2.15 14.53 -3.89
C ALA A 100 3.54 13.92 -4.04
N TYR A 101 4.54 14.51 -3.40
CA TYR A 101 5.90 13.96 -3.35
C TYR A 101 6.58 14.32 -2.03
N ILE A 102 7.52 13.47 -1.63
CA ILE A 102 8.41 13.70 -0.50
C ILE A 102 9.75 14.17 -1.04
N ILE A 103 10.25 15.29 -0.54
CA ILE A 103 11.64 15.69 -0.70
C ILE A 103 12.40 15.20 0.53
N SER A 104 13.45 14.41 0.34
CA SER A 104 14.35 14.00 1.42
C SER A 104 15.78 13.99 0.90
N ASN A 105 16.71 14.65 1.59
CA ASN A 105 18.12 14.74 1.21
C ASN A 105 18.35 15.16 -0.26
N GLY A 106 17.54 16.10 -0.77
CA GLY A 106 17.61 16.58 -2.16
C GLY A 106 17.03 15.65 -3.22
N HIS A 107 16.49 14.49 -2.83
CA HIS A 107 15.81 13.56 -3.73
C HIS A 107 14.29 13.70 -3.65
N TYR A 108 13.63 13.55 -4.80
CA TYR A 108 12.19 13.65 -4.96
C TYR A 108 11.57 12.27 -5.09
N TYR A 109 10.60 11.96 -4.22
CA TYR A 109 9.91 10.67 -4.15
C TYR A 109 8.42 10.88 -4.40
N PRO A 110 7.89 10.59 -5.60
CA PRO A 110 6.48 10.76 -5.89
C PRO A 110 5.61 9.74 -5.17
N ALA A 111 4.35 10.10 -4.92
CA ALA A 111 3.35 9.16 -4.43
C ALA A 111 3.12 8.04 -5.45
N VAL A 112 3.08 6.80 -4.98
CA VAL A 112 2.84 5.60 -5.79
C VAL A 112 1.41 5.10 -5.60
N THR A 113 0.86 4.45 -6.62
CA THR A 113 -0.50 3.91 -6.59
C THR A 113 -0.58 2.66 -5.71
N PRO A 114 -1.76 2.31 -5.17
CA PRO A 114 -1.96 1.07 -4.40
C PRO A 114 -1.54 -0.19 -5.17
N ASN A 115 -1.71 -0.19 -6.51
CA ASN A 115 -1.26 -1.29 -7.36
C ASN A 115 0.27 -1.42 -7.36
N ALA A 116 1.00 -0.32 -7.57
CA ALA A 116 2.45 -0.34 -7.51
C ALA A 116 2.96 -0.76 -6.11
N VAL A 117 2.29 -0.32 -5.06
CA VAL A 117 2.59 -0.75 -3.68
C VAL A 117 2.39 -2.24 -3.50
N TYR A 118 1.28 -2.79 -4.02
CA TYR A 118 0.99 -4.21 -3.98
C TYR A 118 2.05 -5.01 -4.72
N ASP A 119 2.46 -4.59 -5.93
CA ASP A 119 3.47 -5.28 -6.72
C ASP A 119 4.81 -5.34 -5.97
N ILE A 120 5.23 -4.21 -5.39
CA ILE A 120 6.45 -4.11 -4.60
C ILE A 120 6.38 -5.03 -3.36
N ALA A 121 5.27 -4.98 -2.62
CA ALA A 121 5.06 -5.74 -1.40
C ALA A 121 4.92 -7.25 -1.66
N TRP A 122 4.25 -7.63 -2.76
CA TRP A 122 4.09 -9.02 -3.20
C TRP A 122 5.43 -9.66 -3.53
N GLN A 123 6.28 -8.95 -4.30
CA GLN A 123 7.64 -9.39 -4.60
C GLN A 123 8.49 -9.57 -3.32
N ALA A 124 8.25 -8.76 -2.28
CA ALA A 124 8.93 -8.89 -0.99
C ALA A 124 8.58 -10.19 -0.25
N LYS A 125 7.34 -10.69 -0.42
CA LYS A 125 6.85 -11.92 0.20
C LYS A 125 7.27 -13.16 -0.60
N HIS A 126 7.49 -13.01 -1.90
CA HIS A 126 7.81 -14.10 -2.81
C HIS A 126 9.06 -13.80 -3.67
N PRO A 127 10.25 -13.65 -3.06
CA PRO A 127 11.46 -13.24 -3.76
C PRO A 127 11.90 -14.23 -4.86
N TYR A 128 11.50 -15.49 -4.74
CA TYR A 128 11.81 -16.55 -5.70
C TYR A 128 10.93 -16.55 -6.95
N ILE A 129 9.86 -15.74 -7.03
CA ILE A 129 9.00 -15.71 -8.23
C ILE A 129 9.77 -15.17 -9.44
N VAL A 130 10.58 -14.12 -9.28
CA VAL A 130 11.42 -13.57 -10.36
C VAL A 130 12.45 -14.61 -10.86
N VAL A 131 12.99 -15.40 -9.93
CA VAL A 131 13.92 -16.49 -10.25
C VAL A 131 13.19 -17.64 -10.95
N LYS A 132 11.99 -18.01 -10.48
CA LYS A 132 11.14 -19.04 -11.10
C LYS A 132 10.65 -18.63 -12.48
N GLU A 133 10.34 -17.35 -12.68
CA GLU A 133 9.93 -16.77 -13.94
C GLU A 133 11.08 -16.82 -14.95
N THR A 134 12.28 -16.41 -14.53
CA THR A 134 13.50 -16.52 -15.35
C THR A 134 13.82 -17.97 -15.70
N LEU A 135 13.78 -18.89 -14.73
CA LEU A 135 14.03 -20.32 -14.95
C LEU A 135 12.94 -20.97 -15.80
N TYR A 136 11.68 -20.55 -15.66
CA TYR A 136 10.58 -21.05 -16.47
C TYR A 136 10.67 -20.51 -17.90
N TYR A 137 10.93 -19.22 -18.12
CA TYR A 137 11.13 -18.69 -19.47
C TYR A 137 12.37 -19.28 -20.13
N THR A 138 13.45 -19.47 -19.38
CA THR A 138 14.64 -20.17 -19.86
C THR A 138 14.31 -21.63 -20.18
N GLY A 139 13.54 -22.31 -19.33
CA GLY A 139 13.08 -23.67 -19.53
C GLY A 139 12.09 -23.81 -20.67
N LEU A 140 11.21 -22.84 -20.89
CA LEU A 140 10.26 -22.78 -21.99
C LEU A 140 11.00 -22.49 -23.28
N ILE A 141 11.96 -21.55 -23.31
CA ILE A 141 12.82 -21.31 -24.47
C ILE A 141 13.65 -22.55 -24.79
N LEU A 142 14.27 -23.20 -23.81
CA LEU A 142 15.02 -24.44 -24.01
C LEU A 142 14.10 -25.57 -24.47
N PHE A 143 12.93 -25.73 -23.86
CA PHE A 143 11.93 -26.71 -24.28
C PHE A 143 11.44 -26.40 -25.68
N THR A 144 11.15 -25.16 -26.04
CA THR A 144 10.77 -24.72 -27.40
C THR A 144 11.91 -24.97 -28.39
N VAL A 145 13.16 -24.67 -28.05
CA VAL A 145 14.31 -24.94 -28.94
C VAL A 145 14.49 -26.45 -29.15
N VAL A 146 14.34 -27.25 -28.08
CA VAL A 146 14.53 -28.72 -28.10
C VAL A 146 13.33 -29.47 -28.70
N THR A 147 12.10 -29.02 -28.44
CA THR A 147 10.87 -29.71 -28.87
C THR A 147 10.31 -29.20 -30.17
N LEU A 148 10.46 -27.90 -30.47
CA LEU A 148 9.82 -27.33 -31.64
C LEU A 148 10.68 -27.34 -32.88
N GLY A 149 12.02 -27.42 -32.84
CA GLY A 149 12.87 -27.48 -34.05
C GLY A 149 12.25 -26.86 -35.30
N LEU A 150 11.72 -25.61 -35.23
CA LEU A 150 10.78 -25.03 -36.20
C LEU A 150 9.70 -26.01 -36.73
N GLY A 151 8.61 -26.25 -35.97
CA GLY A 151 7.63 -27.27 -36.37
C GLY A 151 6.35 -27.33 -35.52
N SER A 152 5.70 -26.18 -35.33
CA SER A 152 4.23 -26.03 -35.28
C SER A 152 3.36 -27.06 -34.55
N VAL A 153 3.13 -26.88 -33.23
CA VAL A 153 1.82 -26.99 -32.54
C VAL A 153 1.88 -26.15 -31.25
N ILE A 154 0.99 -25.18 -31.06
CA ILE A 154 0.90 -24.37 -29.83
C ILE A 154 -0.33 -24.80 -29.03
N TRP A 155 -0.11 -25.53 -27.94
CA TRP A 155 -1.09 -25.65 -26.86
C TRP A 155 -0.94 -24.45 -25.93
N VAL A 156 -1.93 -23.55 -25.90
CA VAL A 156 -1.96 -22.43 -24.95
C VAL A 156 -2.45 -22.97 -23.60
N LEU A 157 -1.52 -23.34 -22.73
CA LEU A 157 -1.82 -23.49 -21.30
C LEU A 157 -2.13 -22.10 -20.71
N PRO A 158 -3.18 -21.94 -19.89
CA PRO A 158 -3.36 -20.70 -19.14
C PRO A 158 -2.11 -20.48 -18.29
N THR A 159 -1.44 -19.36 -18.52
CA THR A 159 -0.17 -19.03 -17.87
C THR A 159 -0.37 -19.00 -16.36
N PRO A 160 0.36 -19.78 -15.54
CA PRO A 160 0.38 -19.61 -14.09
C PRO A 160 1.08 -18.29 -13.64
N PHE A 161 1.29 -17.36 -14.56
CA PHE A 161 2.10 -16.15 -14.46
C PHE A 161 1.27 -14.86 -14.46
N THR A 162 -0.05 -14.94 -14.34
CA THR A 162 -0.83 -13.73 -14.08
C THR A 162 -0.33 -13.14 -12.77
N GLN A 163 0.35 -11.99 -12.83
CA GLN A 163 0.65 -11.21 -11.64
C GLN A 163 -0.69 -11.02 -10.91
N PRO A 164 -0.81 -11.42 -9.63
CA PRO A 164 -2.09 -11.37 -8.96
C PRO A 164 -2.57 -9.93 -8.98
N SER A 165 -3.82 -9.69 -9.39
CA SER A 165 -4.36 -8.34 -9.31
C SER A 165 -4.47 -7.97 -7.83
N PRO A 166 -4.21 -6.71 -7.44
CA PRO A 166 -4.48 -6.23 -6.09
C PRO A 166 -5.91 -6.57 -5.64
N GLN A 167 -6.87 -6.62 -6.58
CA GLN A 167 -8.26 -6.96 -6.31
C GLN A 167 -8.48 -8.44 -5.95
N ASP A 168 -7.59 -9.33 -6.37
CA ASP A 168 -7.73 -10.78 -6.13
C ASP A 168 -7.30 -11.15 -4.71
N SER A 169 -6.46 -10.33 -4.07
CA SER A 169 -5.94 -10.58 -2.73
C SER A 169 -6.62 -9.69 -1.66
N PRO A 170 -6.84 -10.21 -0.44
CA PRO A 170 -7.30 -9.39 0.69
C PRO A 170 -6.41 -8.18 0.98
N PHE A 171 -5.09 -8.34 0.81
CA PHE A 171 -4.11 -7.29 1.07
C PHE A 171 -4.16 -6.16 0.01
N GLY A 172 -4.24 -6.49 -1.28
CA GLY A 172 -4.35 -5.47 -2.33
C GLY A 172 -5.68 -4.72 -2.29
N ARG A 173 -6.77 -5.39 -1.89
CA ARG A 173 -8.05 -4.73 -1.58
C ARG A 173 -7.92 -3.78 -0.39
N ASP A 174 -7.17 -4.14 0.65
CA ASP A 174 -6.89 -3.27 1.81
C ASP A 174 -6.09 -2.02 1.44
N LEU A 175 -5.05 -2.18 0.63
CA LEU A 175 -4.28 -1.04 0.11
C LEU A 175 -5.16 -0.08 -0.69
N THR A 176 -6.03 -0.62 -1.55
CA THR A 176 -6.92 0.21 -2.38
C THR A 176 -7.98 0.91 -1.53
N TYR A 177 -8.59 0.22 -0.58
CA TYR A 177 -9.64 0.77 0.28
C TYR A 177 -9.12 1.85 1.22
N LYS A 178 -7.89 1.69 1.73
CA LYS A 178 -7.24 2.65 2.63
C LYS A 178 -6.56 3.80 1.91
N ALA A 179 -6.40 3.73 0.59
CA ALA A 179 -5.78 4.79 -0.20
C ALA A 179 -6.56 6.11 -0.10
N PHE A 180 -5.84 7.24 -0.13
CA PHE A 180 -6.47 8.55 -0.18
C PHE A 180 -7.23 8.74 -1.50
N VAL A 181 -8.50 9.15 -1.41
CA VAL A 181 -9.34 9.44 -2.58
C VAL A 181 -8.93 10.80 -3.14
N LYS A 182 -8.50 10.85 -4.41
CA LYS A 182 -8.03 12.10 -5.03
C LYS A 182 -9.07 13.21 -5.06
N ASN A 183 -10.35 12.86 -5.19
CA ASN A 183 -11.49 13.79 -5.23
C ASN A 183 -12.22 13.77 -3.90
N VAL A 184 -12.07 14.83 -3.10
CA VAL A 184 -12.70 14.94 -1.79
C VAL A 184 -13.61 16.15 -1.77
N SER A 185 -14.86 15.96 -1.33
CA SER A 185 -15.74 17.09 -0.99
C SER A 185 -15.66 17.29 0.52
N LEU A 186 -15.20 18.47 0.95
CA LEU A 186 -15.21 18.88 2.34
C LEU A 186 -16.38 19.84 2.58
N GLN A 187 -17.08 19.61 3.69
CA GLN A 187 -18.08 20.48 4.29
C GLN A 187 -17.58 20.90 5.67
N ASN A 188 -18.20 21.92 6.26
CA ASN A 188 -17.86 22.38 7.61
C ASN A 188 -17.88 21.22 8.61
N GLY A 189 -16.79 21.05 9.36
CA GLY A 189 -16.61 19.99 10.36
C GLY A 189 -16.47 18.58 9.77
N SER A 190 -16.35 18.44 8.46
CA SER A 190 -16.16 17.14 7.83
C SER A 190 -14.69 16.71 7.91
N LEU A 191 -14.49 15.46 8.34
CA LEU A 191 -13.19 14.82 8.38
C LEU A 191 -13.06 13.84 7.21
N ARG A 192 -12.04 14.01 6.38
CA ARG A 192 -11.73 13.10 5.27
C ARG A 192 -10.27 12.74 5.26
N GLY A 193 -9.93 11.55 4.79
CA GLY A 193 -8.54 11.14 4.76
C GLY A 193 -8.33 9.73 4.22
N GLY A 194 -7.06 9.33 4.21
CA GLY A 194 -6.60 8.05 3.69
C GLY A 194 -5.07 8.03 3.61
N PHE A 195 -4.52 6.98 3.02
CA PHE A 195 -3.08 6.81 2.89
C PHE A 195 -2.57 7.25 1.52
N LEU A 196 -1.53 8.06 1.53
CA LEU A 196 -0.59 8.21 0.43
C LEU A 196 0.56 7.23 0.64
N TYR A 197 1.04 6.61 -0.43
CA TYR A 197 2.13 5.65 -0.36
C TYR A 197 3.35 6.18 -1.09
N PHE A 198 4.53 5.98 -0.53
CA PHE A 198 5.80 6.41 -1.11
C PHE A 198 6.81 5.28 -1.06
N ALA A 199 7.55 5.07 -2.14
CA ALA A 199 8.70 4.16 -2.16
C ALA A 199 9.97 4.96 -1.88
N LEU A 200 10.55 4.78 -0.71
CA LEU A 200 11.76 5.49 -0.26
C LEU A 200 12.86 4.48 0.03
N PRO A 201 14.15 4.76 -0.19
CA PRO A 201 15.20 3.86 0.27
C PRO A 201 15.25 3.85 1.81
N LYS A 202 15.73 2.75 2.41
CA LYS A 202 15.82 2.58 3.88
C LYS A 202 16.47 3.76 4.61
N LYS A 203 17.49 4.37 4.01
CA LYS A 203 18.18 5.56 4.55
C LYS A 203 17.27 6.77 4.76
N ASP A 204 16.23 6.91 3.92
CA ASP A 204 15.32 8.07 3.90
C ASP A 204 13.99 7.77 4.63
N MET A 205 13.74 6.51 5.01
CA MET A 205 12.59 6.13 5.86
C MET A 205 12.62 6.79 7.24
N GLY A 206 13.80 7.22 7.70
CA GLY A 206 13.95 8.01 8.92
C GLY A 206 13.37 9.43 8.82
N LEU A 207 13.02 9.91 7.62
CA LEU A 207 12.42 11.22 7.36
C LEU A 207 13.20 12.42 7.94
N LYS A 208 14.53 12.28 8.07
CA LYS A 208 15.39 13.38 8.53
C LYS A 208 15.36 14.51 7.51
N ASN A 209 14.94 15.70 7.93
CA ASN A 209 14.78 16.89 7.07
C ASN A 209 13.90 16.62 5.83
N ALA A 210 12.93 15.72 5.96
CA ALA A 210 12.02 15.42 4.86
C ALA A 210 10.85 16.40 4.85
N HIS A 211 10.41 16.78 3.66
CA HIS A 211 9.24 17.62 3.44
C HIS A 211 8.26 16.92 2.52
N LEU A 212 6.99 16.89 2.89
CA LEU A 212 5.90 16.51 2.01
C LEU A 212 5.42 17.75 1.26
N ILE A 213 5.38 17.67 -0.07
CA ILE A 213 4.76 18.69 -0.91
C ILE A 213 3.48 18.13 -1.49
N LEU A 214 2.38 18.85 -1.25
CA LEU A 214 1.06 18.55 -1.76
C LEU A 214 0.64 19.67 -2.71
N HIS A 215 0.32 19.30 -3.94
CA HIS A 215 -0.32 20.17 -4.92
C HIS A 215 -1.79 19.81 -5.00
N PHE A 216 -2.66 20.80 -4.89
CA PHE A 216 -4.09 20.59 -4.90
C PHE A 216 -4.84 21.73 -5.56
N SER A 217 -5.94 21.35 -6.19
CA SER A 217 -6.89 22.22 -6.83
C SER A 217 -8.13 22.37 -5.95
N VAL A 218 -8.46 23.61 -5.60
CA VAL A 218 -9.60 23.94 -4.75
C VAL A 218 -10.70 24.60 -5.59
N LYS A 219 -11.88 23.98 -5.63
CA LYS A 219 -13.07 24.57 -6.26
C LYS A 219 -14.14 24.88 -5.21
N LYS A 220 -14.36 26.17 -4.97
CA LYS A 220 -15.48 26.67 -4.16
C LYS A 220 -16.72 26.88 -5.02
N PRO A 221 -17.95 26.80 -4.48
CA PRO A 221 -19.19 26.85 -5.28
C PRO A 221 -19.39 28.19 -5.98
N LYS A 222 -18.89 29.28 -5.38
CA LYS A 222 -19.01 30.65 -5.90
C LYS A 222 -17.79 31.10 -6.74
N ALA A 223 -16.78 30.25 -6.92
CA ALA A 223 -15.59 30.58 -7.70
C ALA A 223 -15.75 30.12 -9.15
N ALA A 224 -15.42 31.01 -10.10
CA ALA A 224 -15.54 30.72 -11.54
C ALA A 224 -14.51 29.67 -12.00
N ALA A 225 -13.32 29.66 -11.41
CA ALA A 225 -12.24 28.73 -11.74
C ALA A 225 -11.70 28.05 -10.47
N PRO A 226 -11.20 26.80 -10.58
CA PRO A 226 -10.45 26.19 -9.50
C PRO A 226 -9.14 26.95 -9.23
N VAL A 227 -8.73 27.00 -7.97
CA VAL A 227 -7.50 27.67 -7.54
C VAL A 227 -6.47 26.61 -7.18
N GLU A 228 -5.34 26.64 -7.88
CA GLU A 228 -4.18 25.78 -7.61
C GLU A 228 -3.40 26.30 -6.39
N LYS A 229 -3.06 25.39 -5.51
CA LYS A 229 -2.36 25.70 -4.26
C LYS A 229 -1.35 24.61 -3.95
N THR A 230 -0.28 25.00 -3.27
CA THR A 230 0.80 24.12 -2.86
C THR A 230 1.04 24.28 -1.38
N VAL A 231 1.13 23.16 -0.65
CA VAL A 231 1.46 23.15 0.77
C VAL A 231 2.70 22.30 0.98
N THR A 232 3.66 22.86 1.71
CA THR A 232 4.87 22.17 2.13
C THR A 232 4.78 21.88 3.62
N ILE A 233 4.87 20.61 3.98
CA ILE A 233 4.72 20.13 5.37
C ILE A 233 6.02 19.45 5.78
N PRO A 234 6.75 19.97 6.80
CA PRO A 234 7.92 19.27 7.32
C PRO A 234 7.48 17.96 7.97
N LEU A 235 8.08 16.84 7.57
CA LEU A 235 7.80 15.54 8.14
C LEU A 235 8.65 15.33 9.38
N ALA A 236 8.01 15.00 10.50
CA ALA A 236 8.73 14.64 11.70
C ALA A 236 9.21 13.18 11.64
N PRO A 237 10.46 12.89 12.03
CA PRO A 237 10.90 11.52 12.25
C PRO A 237 10.03 10.90 13.35
N GLY A 238 9.32 9.80 13.05
CA GLY A 238 8.67 9.02 14.09
C GLY A 238 9.70 8.57 15.13
N ALA A 239 9.35 8.61 16.42
CA ALA A 239 10.21 8.14 17.49
C ALA A 239 10.66 6.70 17.19
N HIS A 240 11.93 6.53 16.84
CA HIS A 240 12.54 5.21 16.70
C HIS A 240 12.55 4.57 18.09
N ILE A 241 11.61 3.68 18.36
CA ILE A 241 11.77 2.74 19.47
C ILE A 241 12.92 1.86 19.05
N ASN A 242 14.04 1.99 19.77
CA ASN A 242 15.29 1.28 19.53
C ASN A 242 15.08 -0.22 19.79
N SER A 243 14.45 -0.92 18.84
CA SER A 243 14.30 -2.37 18.88
C SER A 243 15.48 -2.97 18.13
N ASN A 244 16.41 -3.53 18.90
CA ASN A 244 17.51 -4.41 18.48
C ASN A 244 17.47 -4.81 17.00
N ILE A 245 18.46 -4.38 16.22
CA ILE A 245 18.66 -4.75 14.80
C ILE A 245 18.60 -6.27 14.60
N LEU A 246 19.00 -7.05 15.60
CA LEU A 246 18.89 -8.51 15.63
C LEU A 246 17.43 -9.02 15.65
N LYS A 247 16.48 -8.33 16.28
CA LYS A 247 15.05 -8.70 16.26
C LYS A 247 14.41 -8.41 14.90
N ASP A 248 14.79 -7.32 14.24
CA ASP A 248 14.32 -7.01 12.88
C ASP A 248 14.92 -7.96 11.84
N TRP A 249 16.14 -8.44 12.08
CA TRP A 249 16.78 -9.45 11.23
C TRP A 249 16.14 -10.83 11.44
N VAL A 250 15.94 -11.25 12.70
CA VAL A 250 15.33 -12.56 13.04
C VAL A 250 13.85 -12.62 12.65
N ASN A 251 13.07 -11.57 12.88
CA ASN A 251 11.67 -11.48 12.41
C ASN A 251 11.56 -11.16 10.91
N GLY A 252 12.66 -10.76 10.28
CA GLY A 252 12.76 -10.51 8.84
C GLY A 252 13.13 -11.75 8.03
N PHE A 253 13.87 -12.70 8.62
CA PHE A 253 14.36 -13.93 7.99
C PHE A 253 13.55 -15.18 8.37
N LEU A 254 13.01 -15.26 9.58
CA LEU A 254 12.20 -16.38 10.03
C LEU A 254 10.76 -15.91 10.22
N GLN A 255 9.89 -16.33 9.29
CA GLN A 255 8.42 -16.14 9.20
C GLN A 255 7.93 -15.07 8.23
#